data_AF-A0A8X8Z246-F1
#
_entry.id   AF-A0A8X8Z246-F1
#
_cell.length_a   1.000
_cell.length_b   1.000
_cell.length_c   1.000
_cell.angle_alpha   90.00
_cell.angle_beta   90.00
_cell.angle_gamma   90.00
#
_symmetry.space_group_name_H-M   'P 1'
#
loop_
_entity.id
_entity.type
_entity.pdbx_description
1 polymer ?
#
loop_
_entity_poly.entity_id
_entity_poly.type
_entity_poly.pdbx_seq_one_letter_code
_entity_poly.pdbx_strand_id
1 'polypeptide(L)'
;MSAGLWECCKSSCFDDFQFEELLQEPEPFSLPQPLPQWPKGKAFATGKVSLGELEVAQITKFDKIWSCTPLFGSASGVTFYRPSGIPAGYFSLGHYCQPSDQKLRGYVLAAKCTASEESSSPALEKPLSYTLAWSECWD
;
A
#
# COMPACT_ATOMS: atom_id res chain seq x y z
N MET A 1 10.77 -40.39 -23.10
CA MET A 1 9.82 -39.25 -23.12
C MET A 1 9.57 -38.92 -21.64
N SER A 2 10.35 -38.09 -20.94
CA SER A 2 10.50 -36.62 -21.06
C SER A 2 9.13 -35.93 -21.21
N ALA A 3 8.68 -35.01 -20.37
CA ALA A 3 9.30 -34.23 -19.31
C ALA A 3 8.23 -33.72 -18.31
N GLY A 4 8.67 -33.26 -17.13
CA GLY A 4 7.95 -32.25 -16.37
C GLY A 4 7.58 -32.60 -14.93
N LEU A 5 8.47 -33.25 -14.19
CA LEU A 5 8.42 -33.23 -12.73
C LEU A 5 8.85 -31.82 -12.29
N TRP A 6 7.88 -30.96 -11.96
CA TRP A 6 8.20 -29.69 -11.29
C TRP A 6 8.52 -30.03 -9.82
N GLU A 7 9.78 -30.33 -9.57
CA GLU A 7 10.33 -30.23 -8.22
C GLU A 7 10.55 -28.75 -7.94
N CYS A 8 9.61 -28.12 -7.25
CA CYS A 8 9.92 -26.93 -6.47
C CYS A 8 9.93 -27.32 -4.98
N CYS A 9 11.15 -27.32 -4.45
CA CYS A 9 11.47 -27.14 -3.05
C CYS A 9 10.84 -28.14 -2.06
N LYS A 10 11.19 -29.42 -2.22
CA LYS A 10 11.51 -30.24 -1.05
C LYS A 10 13.00 -30.10 -0.75
N SER A 11 13.39 -29.04 -0.04
CA SER A 11 14.67 -29.07 0.69
C SER A 11 14.65 -28.05 1.82
N SER A 12 14.79 -28.61 3.03
CA SER A 12 15.23 -28.00 4.29
C SER A 12 14.42 -26.82 4.84
N CYS A 13 13.53 -27.14 5.78
CA CYS A 13 13.35 -26.32 6.98
C CYS A 13 14.74 -26.13 7.63
N PHE A 14 15.29 -24.91 7.57
CA PHE A 14 16.11 -24.27 8.61
C PHE A 14 16.48 -22.87 8.10
N ASP A 15 15.61 -21.90 8.34
CA ASP A 15 15.94 -20.89 9.32
C ASP A 15 14.66 -20.57 10.07
N ASP A 16 14.82 -20.32 11.35
CA ASP A 16 13.79 -20.22 12.36
C ASP A 16 13.06 -18.87 12.19
N PHE A 17 12.53 -18.55 11.00
CA PHE A 17 11.82 -17.29 10.76
C PHE A 17 10.43 -17.35 11.38
N GLN A 18 10.40 -17.44 12.71
CA GLN A 18 9.23 -17.06 13.46
C GLN A 18 9.08 -15.54 13.33
N PHE A 19 7.87 -15.06 13.10
CA PHE A 19 7.58 -13.64 12.99
C PHE A 19 6.69 -13.20 14.15
N GLU A 20 6.94 -11.99 14.66
CA GLU A 20 6.09 -11.39 15.68
C GLU A 20 5.24 -10.26 15.07
N GLU A 21 3.96 -10.24 15.41
CA GLU A 21 3.08 -9.12 15.11
C GLU A 21 3.44 -7.94 16.02
N LEU A 22 3.92 -6.84 15.43
CA LEU A 22 4.12 -5.61 16.18
C LEU A 22 2.76 -5.05 16.61
N LEU A 23 2.57 -4.75 17.88
CA LEU A 23 1.33 -4.10 18.34
C LEU A 23 1.37 -2.58 18.18
N GLN A 24 2.56 -1.99 18.01
CA GLN A 24 2.74 -0.55 17.91
C GLN A 24 2.77 -0.08 16.44
N GLU A 25 2.02 0.99 16.16
CA GLU A 25 2.11 1.70 14.88
C GLU A 25 3.34 2.62 14.86
N PRO A 26 4.05 2.75 13.73
CA PRO A 26 5.17 3.66 13.66
C PRO A 26 4.72 5.11 13.74
N GLU A 27 5.54 5.90 14.42
CA GLU A 27 5.35 7.34 14.54
C GLU A 27 5.26 8.00 13.15
N PRO A 28 4.32 8.93 12.92
CA PRO A 28 4.26 9.71 11.69
C PRO A 28 5.54 10.51 11.44
N PHE A 29 5.94 10.64 10.18
CA PHE A 29 7.04 11.52 9.82
C PHE A 29 6.70 12.99 10.13
N SER A 30 7.65 13.69 10.75
CA SER A 30 7.59 15.13 11.01
C SER A 30 8.84 15.79 10.45
N LEU A 31 8.67 16.95 9.80
CA LEU A 31 9.80 17.76 9.33
C LEU A 31 10.61 18.27 10.53
N PRO A 32 11.94 18.39 10.40
CA PRO A 32 12.78 18.94 11.46
C PRO A 32 12.47 20.42 11.75
N GLN A 33 11.83 21.13 10.82
CA GLN A 33 11.41 22.51 10.94
C GLN A 33 10.07 22.73 10.19
N PRO A 34 9.20 23.66 10.63
CA PRO A 34 7.97 23.98 9.91
C PRO A 34 8.25 24.43 8.47
N LEU A 35 7.34 24.09 7.55
CA LEU A 35 7.41 24.61 6.18
C LEU A 35 7.34 26.15 6.21
N PRO A 36 8.13 26.84 5.37
CA PRO A 36 8.00 28.29 5.23
C PRO A 36 6.60 28.65 4.71
N GLN A 37 6.13 29.87 5.01
CA GLN A 37 4.88 30.36 4.43
C GLN A 37 5.04 30.51 2.91
N TRP A 38 4.33 29.66 2.16
CA TRP A 38 4.22 29.78 0.72
C TRP A 38 3.22 30.87 0.33
N PRO A 39 3.44 31.61 -0.78
CA PRO A 39 2.45 32.54 -1.29
C PRO A 39 1.15 31.81 -1.64
N LYS A 40 0.01 32.48 -1.47
CA LYS A 40 -1.32 31.89 -1.77
C LYS A 40 -1.44 31.64 -3.27
N GLY A 41 -1.23 30.38 -3.68
CA GLY A 41 -1.47 29.92 -5.05
C GLY A 41 -2.96 29.64 -5.32
N LYS A 42 -3.33 29.50 -6.59
CA LYS A 42 -4.71 29.20 -7.02
C LYS A 42 -5.03 27.70 -7.08
N ALA A 43 -4.02 26.82 -7.11
CA ALA A 43 -4.23 25.38 -7.31
C ALA A 43 -3.04 24.44 -6.95
N PHE A 44 -1.86 24.96 -6.58
CA PHE A 44 -0.71 24.11 -6.27
C PHE A 44 -0.91 23.39 -4.92
N ALA A 45 -0.54 22.11 -4.86
CA ALA A 45 -0.61 21.27 -3.65
C ALA A 45 -2.02 21.04 -3.05
N THR A 46 -3.08 21.05 -3.85
CA THR A 46 -4.43 20.64 -3.41
C THR A 46 -4.54 19.14 -3.10
N GLY A 47 -3.49 18.36 -3.43
CA GLY A 47 -3.48 16.91 -3.29
C GLY A 47 -4.35 16.20 -4.32
N LYS A 48 -4.84 16.90 -5.36
CA LYS A 48 -5.66 16.34 -6.43
C LYS A 48 -5.14 16.72 -7.80
N VAL A 49 -5.21 15.81 -8.76
CA VAL A 49 -4.85 16.08 -10.15
C VAL A 49 -5.77 15.32 -11.11
N SER A 50 -6.19 15.99 -12.18
CA SER A 50 -6.93 15.36 -13.28
C SER A 50 -5.93 14.78 -14.29
N LEU A 51 -6.15 13.53 -14.68
CA LEU A 51 -5.37 12.75 -15.64
C LEU A 51 -6.20 12.47 -16.91
N GLY A 52 -7.14 13.36 -17.26
CA GLY A 52 -8.13 13.13 -18.31
C GLY A 52 -9.42 12.59 -17.72
N GLU A 53 -9.76 11.33 -18.04
CA GLU A 53 -11.00 10.67 -17.57
C GLU A 53 -10.95 10.27 -16.09
N LEU A 54 -9.80 10.36 -15.44
CA LEU A 54 -9.61 10.09 -14.02
C LEU A 54 -9.20 11.36 -13.27
N GLU A 55 -9.78 11.57 -12.10
CA GLU A 55 -9.23 12.46 -11.09
C GLU A 55 -8.61 11.62 -9.98
N VAL A 56 -7.35 11.90 -9.63
CA VAL A 56 -6.65 11.20 -8.55
C VAL A 56 -6.41 12.13 -7.37
N ALA A 57 -6.54 11.58 -6.16
CA ALA A 57 -6.27 12.25 -4.90
C ALA A 57 -5.14 11.54 -4.17
N GLN A 58 -4.22 12.33 -3.60
CA GLN A 58 -3.19 11.87 -2.70
C GLN A 58 -3.80 11.53 -1.34
N ILE A 59 -3.57 10.30 -0.87
CA ILE A 59 -3.98 9.84 0.45
C ILE A 59 -2.74 9.61 1.31
N THR A 60 -2.68 10.29 2.45
CA THR A 60 -1.57 10.23 3.42
C THR A 60 -1.99 9.66 4.77
N LYS A 61 -3.28 9.34 4.94
CA LYS A 61 -3.82 8.71 6.14
C LYS A 61 -3.97 7.21 5.91
N PHE A 62 -3.59 6.45 6.92
CA PHE A 62 -3.43 5.02 6.83
C PHE A 62 -3.86 4.37 8.14
N ASP A 63 -4.49 3.21 8.03
CA ASP A 63 -4.75 2.33 9.17
C ASP A 63 -3.90 1.07 8.98
N LYS A 64 -3.25 0.60 10.04
CA LYS A 64 -2.46 -0.63 9.99
C LYS A 64 -3.36 -1.84 9.71
N ILE A 65 -2.91 -2.72 8.82
CA ILE A 65 -3.54 -4.02 8.55
C ILE A 65 -2.80 -5.12 9.30
N TRP A 66 -1.48 -5.19 9.09
CA TRP A 66 -0.65 -6.29 9.56
C TRP A 66 0.82 -5.88 9.54
N SER A 67 1.62 -6.50 10.40
CA SER A 67 3.07 -6.35 10.43
C SER A 67 3.75 -7.67 10.69
N CYS A 68 4.95 -7.79 10.15
CA CYS A 68 5.80 -8.98 10.20
C CYS A 68 7.20 -8.56 10.58
N THR A 69 7.72 -9.02 11.71
CA THR A 69 9.12 -8.78 12.09
C THR A 69 9.81 -10.09 12.39
N PRO A 70 10.98 -10.39 11.78
CA PRO A 70 11.73 -11.60 12.09
C PRO A 70 12.06 -11.65 13.58
N LEU A 71 11.78 -12.78 14.25
CA LEU A 71 12.14 -12.99 15.66
C LEU A 71 13.66 -13.17 15.84
N PHE A 72 14.36 -13.60 14.79
CA PHE A 72 15.80 -13.79 14.81
C PHE A 72 16.46 -13.01 13.67
N GLY A 73 17.65 -12.46 13.96
CA GLY A 73 18.41 -11.64 13.03
C GLY A 73 18.15 -10.14 13.19
N SER A 74 18.90 -9.34 12.43
CA SER A 74 18.86 -7.87 12.47
C SER A 74 18.03 -7.25 11.35
N ALA A 75 17.27 -8.06 10.60
CA ALA A 75 16.48 -7.58 9.48
C ALA A 75 15.24 -6.80 9.99
N SER A 76 14.97 -5.64 9.40
CA SER A 76 13.78 -4.88 9.72
C SER A 76 12.53 -5.57 9.17
N GLY A 77 11.47 -5.60 10.00
CA GLY A 77 10.17 -6.11 9.59
C GLY A 77 9.50 -5.25 8.52
N VAL A 78 8.33 -5.68 8.04
CA VAL A 78 7.47 -4.92 7.15
C VAL A 78 6.11 -4.70 7.79
N THR A 79 5.53 -3.52 7.61
CA THR A 79 4.15 -3.23 8.01
C THR A 79 3.33 -2.81 6.79
N PHE A 80 2.12 -3.36 6.70
CA PHE A 80 1.14 -3.09 5.65
C PHE A 80 -0.01 -2.24 6.19
N TYR A 81 -0.47 -1.32 5.36
CA TYR A 81 -1.46 -0.33 5.70
C TYR A 81 -2.53 -0.20 4.62
N ARG A 82 -3.78 -0.02 5.05
CA ARG A 82 -4.87 0.42 4.17
C ARG A 82 -4.99 1.93 4.20
N PRO A 83 -5.22 2.59 3.05
CA PRO A 83 -5.55 4.00 3.06
C PRO A 83 -6.87 4.24 3.81
N SER A 84 -6.90 5.31 4.60
CA SER A 84 -8.07 5.76 5.33
C SER A 84 -8.39 7.22 5.01
N GLY A 85 -9.60 7.67 5.33
CA GLY A 85 -10.05 9.03 4.99
C GLY A 85 -10.15 9.31 3.49
N ILE A 86 -10.44 8.29 2.67
CA ILE A 86 -10.62 8.43 1.22
C ILE A 86 -11.83 9.35 0.95
N PRO A 87 -11.71 10.40 0.11
CA PRO A 87 -12.82 11.29 -0.20
C PRO A 87 -13.97 10.56 -0.89
N ALA A 88 -15.21 11.04 -0.68
CA ALA A 88 -16.39 10.45 -1.29
C ALA A 88 -16.29 10.38 -2.83
N GLY A 89 -16.61 9.21 -3.39
CA GLY A 89 -16.56 8.93 -4.83
C GLY A 89 -15.17 8.54 -5.36
N TYR A 90 -14.13 8.57 -4.52
CA TYR A 90 -12.82 8.02 -4.87
C TYR A 90 -12.70 6.58 -4.36
N PHE A 91 -11.89 5.79 -5.07
CA PHE A 91 -11.60 4.41 -4.75
C PHE A 91 -10.09 4.24 -4.59
N SER A 92 -9.68 3.43 -3.61
CA SER A 92 -8.27 3.10 -3.44
C SER A 92 -7.74 2.28 -4.62
N LEU A 93 -6.55 2.61 -5.10
CA LEU A 93 -5.84 1.83 -6.13
C LEU A 93 -4.87 0.80 -5.53
N GLY A 94 -4.68 0.80 -4.21
CA GLY A 94 -3.73 -0.11 -3.57
C GLY A 94 -3.55 0.11 -2.08
N HIS A 95 -2.67 -0.70 -1.50
CA HIS A 95 -2.24 -0.61 -0.12
C HIS A 95 -0.81 -0.09 -0.05
N TYR A 96 -0.41 0.41 1.11
CA TYR A 96 0.94 0.88 1.35
C TYR A 96 1.69 -0.11 2.23
N CYS A 97 2.98 -0.32 1.99
CA CYS A 97 3.85 -1.01 2.93
C CYS A 97 5.20 -0.31 3.02
N GLN A 98 5.83 -0.43 4.18
CA GLN A 98 7.16 0.08 4.44
C GLN A 98 7.86 -0.77 5.50
N PRO A 99 9.20 -0.67 5.62
CA PRO A 99 9.91 -1.22 6.77
C PRO A 99 9.32 -0.72 8.09
N SER A 100 9.14 -1.63 9.04
CA SER A 100 8.49 -1.37 10.34
C SER A 100 9.32 -0.47 11.26
N ASP A 101 10.64 -0.42 11.06
CA ASP A 101 11.59 0.39 11.82
C ASP A 101 11.63 1.87 11.37
N GLN A 102 10.79 2.25 10.40
CA GLN A 102 10.75 3.60 9.85
C GLN A 102 9.49 4.34 10.28
N LYS A 103 9.62 5.65 10.47
CA LYS A 103 8.46 6.55 10.63
C LYS A 103 7.53 6.42 9.43
N LEU A 104 6.22 6.44 9.68
CA LEU A 104 5.22 6.34 8.62
C LEU A 104 5.37 7.52 7.66
N ARG A 105 5.66 7.19 6.39
CA ARG A 105 5.89 8.18 5.33
C ARG A 105 5.26 7.72 4.03
N GLY A 106 5.15 8.62 3.07
CA GLY A 106 4.62 8.31 1.75
C GLY A 106 3.12 8.58 1.62
N TYR A 107 2.58 8.12 0.50
CA TYR A 107 1.20 8.31 0.10
C TYR A 107 0.80 7.24 -0.90
N VAL A 108 -0.51 7.02 -1.03
CA VAL A 108 -1.09 6.27 -2.16
C VAL A 108 -2.03 7.17 -2.94
N LEU A 109 -2.41 6.75 -4.14
CA LEU A 109 -3.40 7.44 -4.95
C LEU A 109 -4.76 6.73 -4.79
N ALA A 110 -5.80 7.53 -4.61
CA ALA A 110 -7.18 7.11 -4.83
C ALA A 110 -7.70 7.77 -6.10
N ALA A 111 -8.52 7.07 -6.87
CA ALA A 111 -9.02 7.56 -8.16
C ALA A 111 -10.54 7.64 -8.18
N LYS A 112 -11.06 8.60 -8.96
CA LYS A 112 -12.45 8.76 -9.28
C LYS A 112 -12.59 8.87 -10.80
N CYS A 113 -13.55 8.14 -11.37
CA CYS A 113 -13.93 8.32 -12.77
C CYS A 113 -14.67 9.66 -12.93
N THR A 114 -14.30 10.42 -13.96
CA THR A 114 -14.90 11.71 -14.31
C THR A 114 -15.64 11.67 -15.65
N ALA A 115 -15.50 10.59 -16.41
CA ALA A 115 -16.25 10.37 -17.65
C ALA A 115 -17.74 10.17 -17.36
N SER A 116 -18.60 10.56 -18.31
CA SER A 116 -20.03 10.29 -18.24
C SER A 116 -20.29 8.78 -18.28
N GLU A 117 -21.36 8.33 -17.63
CA GLU A 117 -21.75 6.90 -17.53
C GLU A 117 -22.05 6.23 -18.89
N GLU A 118 -21.93 6.96 -20.01
CA GLU A 118 -22.22 6.49 -21.36
C GLU A 118 -20.99 5.92 -22.09
N SER A 119 -19.80 5.95 -21.49
CA SER A 119 -18.61 5.31 -22.07
C SER A 119 -18.73 3.79 -21.98
N SER A 120 -18.62 3.08 -23.11
CA SER A 120 -18.69 1.61 -23.17
C SER A 120 -17.61 0.89 -22.37
N SER A 121 -16.56 1.60 -21.95
CA SER A 121 -15.44 1.10 -21.16
C SER A 121 -15.00 2.20 -20.18
N PRO A 122 -15.46 2.18 -18.92
CA PRO A 122 -15.09 3.18 -17.94
C PRO A 122 -13.61 3.07 -17.58
N ALA A 123 -12.95 4.21 -17.31
CA ALA A 123 -11.54 4.27 -16.92
C ALA A 123 -11.24 3.61 -15.56
N LEU A 124 -12.27 3.31 -14.75
CA LEU A 124 -12.15 2.65 -13.46
C LEU A 124 -13.25 1.60 -13.30
N GLU A 125 -12.84 0.37 -12.99
CA GLU A 125 -13.74 -0.77 -12.77
C GLU A 125 -13.28 -1.57 -11.54
N LYS A 126 -14.22 -2.26 -10.88
CA LYS A 126 -13.89 -3.14 -9.76
C LYS A 126 -13.18 -4.39 -10.26
N PRO A 127 -12.16 -4.88 -9.54
CA PRO A 127 -11.56 -6.17 -9.88
C PRO A 127 -12.59 -7.29 -9.77
N LEU A 128 -12.53 -8.24 -10.70
CA LEU A 128 -13.45 -9.38 -10.77
C LEU A 128 -13.14 -10.43 -9.68
N SER A 129 -11.88 -10.61 -9.35
CA SER A 129 -11.40 -11.56 -8.35
C SER A 129 -10.00 -11.22 -7.88
N TYR A 130 -9.52 -11.93 -6.85
CA TYR A 130 -8.15 -11.84 -6.34
C TYR A 130 -7.54 -13.24 -6.29
N THR A 131 -6.26 -13.34 -6.63
CA THR A 131 -5.46 -14.57 -6.48
C THR A 131 -4.47 -14.37 -5.35
N LEU A 132 -4.36 -15.36 -4.46
CA LEU A 132 -3.38 -15.32 -3.37
C LEU A 132 -1.96 -15.33 -3.94
N ALA A 133 -1.22 -14.26 -3.70
CA ALA A 133 0.19 -14.18 -4.09
C ALA A 133 1.10 -14.93 -3.12
N TRP A 134 0.79 -14.88 -1.82
CA TRP A 134 1.60 -15.47 -0.76
C TRP A 134 0.83 -15.58 0.56
N SER A 135 1.15 -16.60 1.36
CA SER A 135 0.71 -16.76 2.75
C SER A 135 1.80 -17.44 3.58
N GLU A 136 1.87 -17.12 4.87
CA GLU A 136 2.62 -17.93 5.84
C GLU A 136 1.90 -19.27 5.98
N CYS A 137 2.55 -20.36 5.59
CA CYS A 137 1.97 -21.70 5.71
C CYS A 137 1.97 -22.07 7.19
N TRP A 138 0.81 -22.22 7.81
CA TRP A 138 0.67 -22.87 9.11
C TRP A 138 0.23 -24.31 8.85
N ASP A 139 1.14 -25.26 9.07
CA ASP A 139 0.85 -26.69 9.27
C ASP A 139 1.70 -27.20 10.44
#